data_AF-A0A9X0L8G6-F1
#
_entry.id   AF-A0A9X0L8G6-F1
#
_cell.length_a   1.000
_cell.length_b   1.000
_cell.length_c   1.000
_cell.angle_alpha   90.00
_cell.angle_beta   90.00
_cell.angle_gamma   90.00
#
_symmetry.space_group_name_H-M   'P 1'
#
loop_
_entity.id
_entity.type
_entity.pdbx_description
1 polymer ?
#
loop_
_entity_poly.entity_id
_entity_poly.type
_entity_poly.pdbx_seq_one_letter_code
_entity_poly.pdbx_strand_id
1 'polypeptide(L)'
;MVNTRLVSVIAAVGVIGAGISAGTAWAGGQGGVVEDPEDISAAVGTGVFEGAVVGFTATGDTNDEASAAVIAQCESAGGVECTSDEVTNDRLCIVSVADDVSDVVAGGAGVTVEAARADAFNRAAANNTPLSPSAPVVISACP
;
A
#
# COMPACT_ATOMS: atom_id res chain seq x y z
N MET A 1 -27.39 7.71 -14.96
CA MET A 1 -27.26 6.45 -14.20
C MET A 1 -26.06 6.65 -13.30
N VAL A 2 -26.29 6.84 -12.01
CA VAL A 2 -25.23 7.17 -11.03
C VAL A 2 -24.75 5.85 -10.44
N ASN A 3 -23.48 5.51 -10.64
CA ASN A 3 -22.89 4.28 -10.15
C ASN A 3 -22.30 4.54 -8.77
N THR A 4 -23.01 4.14 -7.72
CA THR A 4 -22.57 4.29 -6.33
C THR A 4 -21.56 3.18 -6.03
N ARG A 5 -20.26 3.50 -5.93
CA ARG A 5 -19.30 2.60 -5.28
C ARG A 5 -19.59 2.63 -3.77
N LEU A 6 -19.67 1.44 -3.17
CA LEU A 6 -19.89 1.29 -1.72
C LEU A 6 -18.60 1.68 -0.98
N VAL A 7 -18.44 2.99 -0.76
CA VAL A 7 -17.45 3.53 0.16
C VAL A 7 -18.10 3.58 1.54
N SER A 8 -17.56 2.82 2.48
CA SER A 8 -18.02 2.84 3.87
C SER A 8 -17.62 4.18 4.48
N VAL A 9 -18.59 5.11 4.58
CA VAL A 9 -18.41 6.40 5.25
C VAL A 9 -18.31 6.15 6.75
N ILE A 10 -17.09 6.09 7.27
CA ILE A 10 -16.86 6.19 8.72
C ILE A 10 -16.71 7.68 9.04
N ALA A 11 -17.81 8.26 9.56
CA ALA A 11 -17.83 9.61 10.08
C ALA A 11 -16.85 9.74 11.26
N ALA A 12 -15.99 10.75 11.19
CA ALA A 12 -15.07 11.14 12.24
C ALA A 12 -15.83 11.52 13.52
N VAL A 13 -15.60 10.77 14.61
CA VAL A 13 -15.88 11.21 15.99
C VAL A 13 -14.59 11.04 16.76
N GLY A 14 -13.92 12.16 17.05
CA GLY A 14 -12.77 12.16 17.93
C GLY A 14 -13.19 12.01 19.39
N VAL A 15 -12.64 11.02 20.09
CA VAL A 15 -12.38 11.04 21.54
C VAL A 15 -11.14 10.19 21.82
N ILE A 16 -10.20 10.78 22.57
CA ILE A 16 -8.95 10.21 23.06
C ILE A 16 -9.24 9.05 24.03
N GLY A 17 -8.56 7.91 23.87
CA GLY A 17 -8.35 6.92 24.94
C GLY A 17 -8.65 5.47 24.58
N ALA A 18 -7.61 4.61 24.72
CA ALA A 18 -7.64 3.14 24.71
C ALA A 18 -8.02 2.47 23.37
N GLY A 19 -7.09 2.48 22.42
CA GLY A 19 -7.22 1.78 21.15
C GLY A 19 -6.89 0.30 21.26
N ILE A 20 -7.91 -0.56 21.29
CA ILE A 20 -7.82 -1.95 20.78
C ILE A 20 -9.24 -2.42 20.41
N SER A 21 -9.51 -2.68 19.11
CA SER A 21 -10.50 -3.66 18.62
C SER A 21 -10.39 -3.84 17.08
N ALA A 22 -9.46 -4.72 16.70
CA ALA A 22 -9.34 -5.61 15.54
C ALA A 22 -10.00 -5.33 14.17
N GLY A 23 -9.15 -5.40 13.12
CA GLY A 23 -9.46 -5.71 11.71
C GLY A 23 -8.85 -4.66 10.77
N THR A 24 -7.83 -4.90 9.93
CA THR A 24 -7.23 -6.10 9.34
C THR A 24 -5.83 -6.37 9.92
N ALA A 25 -5.56 -7.61 10.31
CA ALA A 25 -4.19 -8.02 10.64
C ALA A 25 -3.40 -8.17 9.33
N TRP A 26 -2.81 -7.08 8.85
CA TRP A 26 -1.63 -7.20 8.00
C TRP A 26 -0.50 -7.43 8.98
N ALA A 27 0.16 -8.57 8.85
CA ALA A 27 1.26 -8.95 9.71
C ALA A 27 2.48 -8.06 9.44
N GLY A 28 2.38 -6.77 9.75
CA GLY A 28 3.52 -5.91 9.97
C GLY A 28 4.17 -6.41 11.25
N GLY A 29 5.21 -7.24 11.09
CA GLY A 29 6.12 -7.53 12.19
C GLY A 29 6.57 -6.22 12.82
N GLN A 30 6.74 -6.22 14.14
CA GLN A 30 7.17 -5.08 14.94
C GLN A 30 8.32 -4.35 14.21
N GLY A 31 8.06 -3.10 13.79
CA GLY A 31 9.03 -2.30 13.04
C GLY A 31 10.33 -2.20 13.82
N GLY A 32 11.41 -2.74 13.24
CA GLY A 32 12.76 -2.57 13.77
C GLY A 32 13.12 -1.08 13.78
N VAL A 33 13.88 -0.67 14.79
CA VAL A 33 14.53 0.64 14.79
C VAL A 33 15.78 0.57 13.92
N VAL A 34 16.04 1.60 13.13
CA VAL A 34 17.20 1.67 12.23
C VAL A 34 18.48 1.68 13.05
N GLU A 35 19.27 0.62 12.93
CA GLU A 35 20.62 0.54 13.50
C GLU A 35 21.71 0.82 12.44
N ASP A 36 21.35 0.87 11.15
CA ASP A 36 22.27 1.10 10.03
C ASP A 36 21.63 2.00 8.93
N PRO A 37 22.32 3.00 8.35
CA PRO A 37 21.78 3.83 7.25
C PRO A 37 21.48 3.06 5.95
N GLU A 38 21.80 1.76 5.89
CA GLU A 38 21.37 0.84 4.83
C GLU A 38 20.00 0.17 5.12
N ASP A 39 19.43 0.37 6.32
CA ASP A 39 18.19 -0.24 6.83
C ASP A 39 16.99 0.72 6.73
N ILE A 40 16.98 1.56 5.69
CA ILE A 40 15.92 2.52 5.44
C ILE A 40 14.71 1.76 4.87
N SER A 41 13.56 1.86 5.53
CA SER A 41 12.31 1.29 5.05
C SER A 41 11.82 2.02 3.79
N ALA A 42 11.38 1.25 2.80
CA ALA A 42 10.71 1.75 1.60
C ALA A 42 9.24 1.32 1.60
N ALA A 43 8.36 2.25 1.23
CA ALA A 43 6.94 2.01 1.06
C ALA A 43 6.47 2.41 -0.35
N VAL A 44 5.64 1.57 -0.94
CA VAL A 44 4.85 1.88 -2.14
C VAL A 44 3.39 2.01 -1.75
N GLY A 45 2.71 2.96 -2.36
CA GLY A 45 1.31 3.23 -2.11
C GLY A 45 0.63 3.68 -3.38
N THR A 46 -0.70 3.77 -3.34
CA THR A 46 -1.49 4.30 -4.44
C THR A 46 -2.48 5.33 -3.94
N GLY A 47 -2.96 6.16 -4.85
CA GLY A 47 -4.08 7.05 -4.62
C GLY A 47 -4.75 7.41 -5.92
N VAL A 48 -5.99 7.87 -5.83
CA VAL A 48 -6.77 8.29 -6.98
C VAL A 48 -6.55 9.78 -7.21
N PHE A 49 -6.07 10.14 -8.39
CA PHE A 49 -5.92 11.53 -8.82
C PHE A 49 -6.66 11.73 -10.14
N GLU A 50 -7.60 12.69 -10.17
CA GLU A 50 -8.45 12.96 -11.34
C GLU A 50 -9.18 11.73 -11.90
N GLY A 51 -9.51 10.75 -11.04
CA GLY A 51 -10.19 9.51 -11.41
C GLY A 51 -9.27 8.40 -11.95
N ALA A 52 -7.96 8.57 -11.89
CA ALA A 52 -6.96 7.56 -12.24
C ALA A 52 -6.16 7.13 -11.01
N VAL A 53 -5.83 5.83 -10.91
CA VAL A 53 -4.95 5.32 -9.85
C VAL A 53 -3.50 5.68 -10.19
N VAL A 54 -2.85 6.39 -9.28
CA VAL A 54 -1.45 6.84 -9.36
C VAL A 54 -0.68 6.24 -8.20
N GLY A 55 0.54 5.77 -8.46
CA GLY A 55 1.41 5.21 -7.44
C GLY A 55 2.36 6.25 -6.85
N PHE A 56 2.68 6.09 -5.57
CA PHE A 56 3.62 6.91 -4.82
C PHE A 56 4.64 6.02 -4.12
N THR A 57 5.83 6.55 -3.89
CA THR A 57 6.88 5.88 -3.12
C THR A 57 7.41 6.81 -2.06
N ALA A 58 7.63 6.30 -0.85
CA ALA A 58 8.34 7.04 0.17
C ALA A 58 9.32 6.13 0.91
N THR A 59 10.29 6.76 1.55
CA THR A 59 11.21 6.10 2.47
C THR A 59 11.04 6.68 3.86
N GLY A 60 11.35 5.90 4.88
CA GLY A 60 11.36 6.35 6.27
C GLY A 60 12.41 5.56 7.03
N ASP A 61 12.76 6.02 8.22
CA ASP A 61 13.68 5.27 9.06
C ASP A 61 12.98 3.96 9.46
N THR A 62 11.72 4.01 9.88
CA THR A 62 10.93 2.79 10.17
C THR A 62 9.88 2.47 9.10
N ASN A 63 9.37 1.22 9.11
CA ASN A 63 8.25 0.81 8.23
C ASN A 63 7.00 1.68 8.47
N ASP A 64 6.75 2.07 9.72
CA ASP A 64 5.62 2.94 10.08
C ASP A 64 5.81 4.36 9.52
N GLU A 65 7.03 4.90 9.58
CA GLU A 65 7.35 6.21 9.01
C GLU A 65 7.32 6.20 7.49
N ALA A 66 7.84 5.16 6.83
CA ALA A 66 7.77 5.01 5.38
C ALA A 66 6.31 4.93 4.91
N SER A 67 5.48 4.16 5.63
CA SER A 67 4.04 4.04 5.34
C SER A 67 3.30 5.37 5.54
N ALA A 68 3.60 6.09 6.61
CA ALA A 68 3.01 7.41 6.84
C ALA A 68 3.47 8.43 5.79
N ALA A 69 4.74 8.37 5.37
CA ALA A 69 5.31 9.26 4.38
C ALA A 69 4.73 9.04 2.98
N VAL A 70 4.42 7.80 2.58
CA VAL A 70 3.81 7.53 1.27
C VAL A 70 2.36 8.03 1.21
N ILE A 71 1.61 7.88 2.31
CA ILE A 71 0.26 8.43 2.42
C ILE A 71 0.30 9.95 2.39
N ALA A 72 1.19 10.58 3.17
CA ALA A 72 1.34 12.03 3.21
C ALA A 72 1.76 12.61 1.85
N GLN A 73 2.61 11.91 1.08
CA GLN A 73 2.95 12.32 -0.28
C GLN A 73 1.74 12.28 -1.20
N CYS A 74 0.96 11.21 -1.16
CA CYS A 74 -0.26 11.09 -1.95
C CYS A 74 -1.27 12.20 -1.62
N GLU A 75 -1.52 12.47 -0.34
CA GLU A 75 -2.42 13.54 0.09
C GLU A 75 -1.90 14.93 -0.30
N SER A 76 -0.59 15.16 -0.17
CA SER A 76 0.04 16.43 -0.57
C SER A 76 -0.01 16.66 -2.08
N ALA A 77 -0.06 15.59 -2.89
CA ALA A 77 -0.27 15.68 -4.33
C ALA A 77 -1.74 15.93 -4.69
N GLY A 78 -2.67 15.90 -3.71
CA GLY A 78 -4.10 16.03 -3.93
C GLY A 78 -4.79 14.72 -4.30
N GLY A 79 -4.14 13.58 -4.06
CA GLY A 79 -4.74 12.26 -4.21
C GLY A 79 -5.85 12.04 -3.17
N VAL A 80 -6.86 11.26 -3.55
CA VAL A 80 -7.89 10.74 -2.63
C VAL A 80 -7.76 9.23 -2.55
N GLU A 81 -8.25 8.62 -1.47
CA GLU A 81 -8.13 7.16 -1.24
C GLU A 81 -6.66 6.70 -1.19
N CYS A 82 -5.80 7.52 -0.57
CA CYS A 82 -4.37 7.22 -0.42
C CYS A 82 -4.13 6.01 0.49
N THR A 83 -3.37 5.03 -0.01
CA THR A 83 -3.01 3.80 0.71
C THR A 83 -1.51 3.60 0.73
N SER A 84 -1.04 2.83 1.71
CA SER A 84 0.28 2.20 1.69
C SER A 84 0.06 0.72 1.36
N ASP A 85 0.51 0.30 0.18
CA ASP A 85 0.19 -1.01 -0.39
C ASP A 85 1.21 -2.08 0.00
N GLU A 86 2.50 -1.72 0.09
CA GLU A 86 3.56 -2.59 0.61
C GLU A 86 4.67 -1.74 1.24
N VAL A 87 5.27 -2.24 2.31
CA VAL A 87 6.41 -1.62 2.99
C VAL A 87 7.40 -2.68 3.44
N THR A 88 8.70 -2.43 3.24
CA THR A 88 9.76 -3.34 3.69
C THR A 88 11.08 -2.62 3.91
N ASN A 89 11.90 -3.14 4.82
CA ASN A 89 13.31 -2.83 4.98
C ASN A 89 14.24 -3.98 4.53
N ASP A 90 13.68 -5.09 4.01
CA ASP A 90 14.42 -6.33 3.72
C ASP A 90 15.23 -6.31 2.40
N ARG A 91 15.49 -5.12 1.83
CA ARG A 91 16.11 -4.95 0.49
C ARG A 91 15.45 -5.78 -0.60
N LEU A 92 14.11 -5.81 -0.58
CA LEU A 92 13.30 -6.42 -1.62
C LEU A 92 12.75 -5.34 -2.56
N CYS A 93 12.51 -5.71 -3.82
CA CYS A 93 11.63 -4.95 -4.67
C CYS A 93 10.20 -5.04 -4.13
N ILE A 94 9.54 -3.91 -3.98
CA ILE A 94 8.13 -3.78 -3.63
C ILE A 94 7.38 -3.20 -4.81
N VAL A 95 6.14 -3.67 -5.01
CA VAL A 95 5.28 -3.22 -6.10
C VAL A 95 3.87 -2.96 -5.58
N SER A 96 3.17 -2.04 -6.24
CA SER A 96 1.71 -1.95 -6.15
C SER A 96 1.11 -2.26 -7.52
N VAL A 97 0.16 -3.18 -7.53
CA VAL A 97 -0.58 -3.61 -8.73
C VAL A 97 -2.03 -3.17 -8.54
N ALA A 98 -2.56 -2.41 -9.49
CA ALA A 98 -3.95 -2.00 -9.49
C ALA A 98 -4.67 -2.59 -10.70
N ASP A 99 -5.87 -3.11 -10.48
CA ASP A 99 -6.74 -3.61 -11.52
C ASP A 99 -7.98 -2.71 -11.63
N ASP A 100 -8.14 -2.06 -12.77
CA ASP A 100 -9.26 -1.18 -13.06
C ASP A 100 -10.58 -1.94 -13.28
N VAL A 101 -10.49 -3.24 -13.57
CA VAL A 101 -11.68 -4.09 -13.79
C VAL A 101 -12.29 -4.56 -12.47
N SER A 102 -11.44 -4.97 -11.51
CA SER A 102 -11.88 -5.45 -10.20
C SER A 102 -11.87 -4.37 -9.12
N ASP A 103 -11.31 -3.19 -9.40
CA ASP A 103 -11.07 -2.11 -8.44
C ASP A 103 -10.26 -2.56 -7.21
N VAL A 104 -9.34 -3.50 -7.43
CA VAL A 104 -8.48 -4.06 -6.40
C VAL A 104 -7.07 -3.51 -6.59
N VAL A 105 -6.47 -3.08 -5.48
CA VAL A 105 -5.04 -2.80 -5.39
C VAL A 105 -4.40 -3.82 -4.46
N ALA A 106 -3.27 -4.38 -4.86
CA ALA A 106 -2.49 -5.28 -4.03
C ALA A 106 -1.00 -4.95 -4.11
N GLY A 107 -0.38 -4.86 -2.93
CA GLY A 107 1.06 -4.81 -2.77
C GLY A 107 1.70 -6.18 -2.78
N GLY A 108 2.97 -6.24 -3.17
CA GLY A 108 3.77 -7.46 -3.07
C GLY A 108 5.26 -7.15 -3.02
N ALA A 109 6.02 -8.10 -2.47
CA ALA A 109 7.46 -7.97 -2.26
C ALA A 109 8.23 -9.17 -2.84
N GLY A 110 9.43 -8.93 -3.36
CA GLY A 110 10.26 -9.99 -3.92
C GLY A 110 11.64 -9.52 -4.36
N VAL A 111 12.53 -10.46 -4.64
CA VAL A 111 13.92 -10.16 -5.07
C VAL A 111 14.02 -9.49 -6.46
N THR A 112 12.93 -9.52 -7.23
CA THR A 112 12.76 -8.76 -8.48
C THR A 112 11.34 -8.20 -8.56
N VAL A 113 11.12 -7.26 -9.48
CA VAL A 113 9.78 -6.71 -9.76
C VAL A 113 8.79 -7.81 -10.16
N GLU A 114 9.22 -8.81 -10.92
CA GLU A 114 8.37 -9.93 -11.34
C GLU A 114 8.00 -10.84 -10.17
N ALA A 115 8.95 -11.09 -9.26
CA ALA A 115 8.69 -11.86 -8.05
C ALA A 115 7.73 -11.11 -7.12
N ALA A 116 7.93 -9.81 -6.95
CA ALA A 116 7.06 -8.94 -6.17
C ALA A 116 5.65 -8.86 -6.77
N ARG A 117 5.54 -8.80 -8.10
CA ARG A 117 4.25 -8.88 -8.79
C ARG A 117 3.58 -10.24 -8.54
N ALA A 118 4.30 -11.35 -8.66
CA ALA A 118 3.73 -12.67 -8.38
C ALA A 118 3.23 -12.78 -6.93
N ASP A 119 3.96 -12.22 -5.96
CA ASP A 119 3.55 -12.13 -4.57
C ASP A 119 2.25 -11.33 -4.41
N ALA A 120 2.14 -10.15 -5.05
CA ALA A 120 0.93 -9.34 -5.03
C ALA A 120 -0.30 -10.11 -5.55
N PHE A 121 -0.16 -10.86 -6.66
CA PHE A 121 -1.23 -11.71 -7.20
C PHE A 121 -1.61 -12.84 -6.24
N ASN A 122 -0.63 -13.48 -5.59
CA ASN A 122 -0.89 -14.54 -4.63
C ASN A 122 -1.61 -14.02 -3.38
N ARG A 123 -1.20 -12.86 -2.85
CA ARG A 123 -1.86 -12.21 -1.71
C ARG A 123 -3.28 -11.76 -2.06
N ALA A 124 -3.47 -11.17 -3.23
CA ALA A 124 -4.79 -10.77 -3.73
C ALA A 124 -5.73 -11.99 -3.85
N ALA A 125 -5.24 -13.11 -4.39
CA ALA A 125 -6.00 -14.36 -4.46
C ALA A 125 -6.30 -14.94 -3.07
N ALA A 126 -5.33 -14.92 -2.15
CA ALA A 126 -5.51 -15.38 -0.77
C ALA A 126 -6.56 -14.55 0.00
N ASN A 127 -6.70 -13.27 -0.34
CA ASN A 127 -7.70 -12.36 0.23
C ASN A 127 -9.07 -12.42 -0.47
N ASN A 128 -9.30 -13.38 -1.38
CA ASN A 128 -10.52 -13.50 -2.19
C ASN A 128 -10.81 -12.28 -3.09
N THR A 129 -9.78 -11.53 -3.44
CA THR A 129 -9.83 -10.37 -4.34
C THR A 129 -8.84 -10.57 -5.50
N PRO A 130 -9.02 -11.61 -6.36
CA PRO A 130 -8.05 -11.91 -7.40
C PRO A 130 -7.94 -10.77 -8.41
N LEU A 131 -6.71 -10.38 -8.72
CA LEU A 131 -6.41 -9.41 -9.77
C LEU A 131 -6.59 -10.05 -11.15
N SER A 132 -7.02 -9.25 -12.13
CA SER A 132 -6.95 -9.64 -13.54
C SER A 132 -5.50 -9.95 -13.95
N PRO A 133 -5.25 -10.97 -14.79
CA PRO A 133 -3.90 -11.26 -15.30
C PRO A 133 -3.31 -10.09 -16.12
N SER A 134 -4.14 -9.17 -16.61
CA SER A 134 -3.71 -7.94 -17.28
C SER A 134 -3.41 -6.78 -16.33
N ALA A 135 -3.62 -6.92 -15.01
CA ALA A 135 -3.45 -5.84 -14.05
C ALA A 135 -2.00 -5.31 -14.09
N PRO A 136 -1.81 -4.00 -14.37
CA PRO A 136 -0.49 -3.39 -14.46
C PRO A 136 0.13 -3.15 -13.07
N VAL A 137 1.46 -3.19 -13.02
CA VAL A 137 2.21 -2.59 -11.90
C VAL A 137 2.09 -1.08 -12.04
N VAL A 138 1.49 -0.42 -11.05
CA VAL A 138 1.31 1.04 -11.01
C VAL A 138 2.62 1.70 -10.59
N ILE A 139 3.28 1.12 -9.59
CA ILE A 139 4.58 1.59 -9.12
C ILE A 139 5.40 0.46 -8.52
N SER A 140 6.72 0.62 -8.57
CA SER A 140 7.68 -0.28 -7.97
C SER A 140 8.83 0.51 -7.34
N ALA A 141 9.35 0.02 -6.22
CA ALA A 141 10.59 0.49 -5.64
C ALA A 141 11.52 -0.71 -5.41
N CYS A 142 12.76 -0.61 -5.85
CA CYS A 142 13.82 -1.61 -5.64
C CYS A 142 15.04 -0.92 -5.03
N PRO A 143 15.82 -1.60 -4.18
CA PRO A 143 17.08 -1.09 -3.66
C PRO A 143 18.15 -0.88 -4.74
#